data_AF-A0A1Y1X4U7-F1
#
_entry.id   AF-A0A1Y1X4U7-F1
#
_cell.length_a   1.000
_cell.length_b   1.000
_cell.length_c   1.000
_cell.angle_alpha   90.00
_cell.angle_beta   90.00
_cell.angle_gamma   90.00
#
_symmetry.space_group_name_H-M   'P 1'
#
loop_
_entity.id
_entity.type
_entity.pdbx_description
1 polymer ?
#
loop_
_entity_poly.entity_id
_entity_poly.type
_entity_poly.pdbx_seq_one_letter_code
_entity_poly.pdbx_strand_id
1 'polypeptide(L)'
;MFQNLLKAVFVSGLALYCAADDVNSKCEVTGFKISFGKIKECCLNNMGGSDFKGKYLICTLPTGKEGYFRRCVKRLGYATTIDCEY
;
A
#
# COMPACT_ATOMS: atom_id res chain seq x y z
N MET A 1 14.37 -61.58 3.36
CA MET A 1 13.34 -60.53 3.45
C MET A 1 13.97 -59.24 2.96
N PHE A 2 13.72 -58.90 1.70
CA PHE A 2 14.25 -57.71 1.04
C PHE A 2 13.31 -56.52 1.29
N GLN A 3 13.94 -55.37 1.61
CA GLN A 3 13.54 -54.00 1.27
C GLN A 3 12.12 -53.53 1.65
N ASN A 4 12.05 -52.42 2.39
CA ASN A 4 11.77 -51.13 1.75
C ASN A 4 12.00 -49.98 2.73
N LEU A 5 13.03 -49.17 2.40
CA LEU A 5 13.14 -47.78 2.83
C LEU A 5 11.80 -47.09 2.57
N LEU A 6 11.15 -46.60 3.63
CA LEU A 6 10.03 -45.70 3.48
C LEU A 6 10.55 -44.37 2.94
N LYS A 7 10.35 -44.24 1.63
CA LYS A 7 10.46 -43.07 0.78
C LYS A 7 10.17 -41.77 1.53
N ALA A 8 11.21 -40.96 1.71
CA ALA A 8 11.09 -39.52 1.73
C ALA A 8 10.65 -39.06 0.34
N VAL A 9 9.37 -38.72 0.16
CA VAL A 9 8.89 -37.97 -1.00
C VAL A 9 7.68 -37.14 -0.56
N PHE A 10 7.87 -35.82 -0.61
CA PHE A 10 6.93 -34.77 -1.00
C PHE A 10 5.50 -34.85 -0.43
N VAL A 11 5.03 -33.84 0.26
CA VAL A 11 4.86 -32.51 -0.33
C VAL A 11 5.33 -31.49 0.69
N SER A 12 6.28 -30.66 0.27
CA SER A 12 6.45 -29.30 0.77
C SER A 12 5.09 -28.63 0.66
N GLY A 13 4.22 -28.86 1.64
CA GLY A 13 2.98 -28.15 1.81
C GLY A 13 3.42 -26.71 1.82
N LEU A 14 3.04 -26.01 0.76
CA LEU A 14 3.31 -24.60 0.55
C LEU A 14 2.86 -23.86 1.82
N ALA A 15 3.77 -23.77 2.79
CA ALA A 15 3.88 -22.68 3.71
C ALA A 15 4.58 -21.52 2.97
N LEU A 16 4.19 -21.29 1.71
CA LEU A 16 3.66 -19.97 1.39
C LEU A 16 2.30 -19.91 2.13
N TYR A 17 2.24 -19.73 3.45
CA TYR A 17 2.30 -18.36 3.98
C TYR A 17 2.73 -17.39 2.88
N CYS A 18 1.80 -17.15 1.94
CA CYS A 18 1.68 -15.83 1.38
C CYS A 18 1.91 -14.93 2.58
N ALA A 19 3.03 -14.20 2.55
CA ALA A 19 3.01 -12.90 3.13
C ALA A 19 1.60 -12.38 2.82
N ALA A 20 0.86 -12.01 3.86
CA ALA A 20 0.04 -10.85 3.69
C ALA A 20 1.03 -9.71 3.38
N ASP A 21 1.63 -9.75 2.18
CA ASP A 21 1.91 -8.59 1.37
C ASP A 21 0.52 -8.02 1.20
N ASP A 22 0.10 -7.28 2.21
CA ASP A 22 -0.82 -6.18 2.06
C ASP A 22 -0.36 -5.48 0.79
N VAL A 23 -1.02 -5.79 -0.34
CA VAL A 23 -0.70 -5.26 -1.67
C VAL A 23 -1.08 -3.79 -1.64
N ASN A 24 -0.26 -3.00 -0.95
CA ASN A 24 -0.54 -1.65 -0.56
C ASN A 24 0.43 -0.74 -1.31
N SER A 25 -0.11 0.18 -2.07
CA SER A 25 0.63 1.20 -2.78
C SER A 25 1.04 2.30 -1.81
N LYS A 26 2.28 2.75 -1.88
CA LYS A 26 2.75 3.91 -1.13
C LYS A 26 2.68 5.13 -2.02
N CYS A 27 1.75 6.03 -1.72
CA CYS A 27 1.59 7.30 -2.42
C CYS A 27 2.22 8.44 -1.62
N GLU A 28 3.31 9.00 -2.13
CA GLU A 28 3.90 10.24 -1.63
C GLU A 28 3.15 11.45 -2.20
N VAL A 29 2.74 12.36 -1.32
CA VAL A 29 2.13 13.62 -1.71
C VAL A 29 3.09 14.77 -1.43
N THR A 30 3.42 15.50 -2.49
CA THR A 30 4.22 16.71 -2.46
C THR A 30 3.40 17.88 -2.99
N GLY A 31 3.66 19.10 -2.52
CA GLY A 31 2.96 20.28 -3.02
C GLY A 31 3.33 21.56 -2.28
N PHE A 32 2.89 22.69 -2.82
CA PHE A 32 3.20 24.02 -2.30
C PHE A 32 1.96 24.67 -1.69
N LYS A 33 2.08 25.22 -0.46
CA LYS A 33 0.98 25.82 0.32
C LYS A 33 -0.24 24.90 0.47
N ILE A 34 -0.01 23.64 0.82
CA ILE A 34 -1.06 22.63 0.97
C ILE A 34 -1.40 22.35 2.43
N SER A 35 -2.66 22.00 2.70
CA SER A 35 -3.05 21.47 4.01
C SER A 35 -2.98 19.96 3.99
N PHE A 36 -1.89 19.40 4.53
CA PHE A 36 -1.72 17.95 4.64
C PHE A 36 -2.80 17.28 5.51
N GLY A 37 -3.45 18.02 6.42
CA GLY A 37 -4.58 17.49 7.19
C GLY A 37 -5.75 17.08 6.28
N LYS A 38 -6.07 17.89 5.27
CA LYS A 38 -7.14 17.57 4.29
C LYS A 38 -6.76 16.44 3.34
N ILE A 39 -5.48 16.36 2.98
CA ILE A 39 -4.97 15.27 2.14
C ILE A 39 -4.94 13.95 2.93
N LYS A 40 -4.59 14.00 4.22
CA LYS A 40 -4.69 12.86 5.15
C LYS A 40 -6.13 12.37 5.27
N GLU A 41 -7.10 13.28 5.35
CA GLU A 41 -8.53 12.91 5.35
C GLU A 41 -8.89 12.13 4.08
N CYS A 42 -8.43 12.57 2.91
CA CYS A 42 -8.57 11.81 1.66
C CYS A 42 -7.90 10.43 1.71
N CYS A 43 -6.76 10.30 2.36
CA CYS A 43 -6.05 9.03 2.53
C CYS A 43 -6.85 8.04 3.38
N LEU A 44 -7.25 8.48 4.59
CA LEU A 44 -8.00 7.68 5.55
C LEU A 44 -9.37 7.25 5.02
N ASN A 45 -10.05 8.15 4.30
CA ASN A 45 -11.36 7.87 3.69
C ASN A 45 -11.32 6.79 2.61
N ASN A 46 -10.14 6.48 2.06
CA ASN A 46 -9.95 5.45 1.05
C ASN A 46 -9.29 4.18 1.61
N MET A 47 -9.48 3.91 2.92
CA MET A 47 -8.91 2.77 3.64
C MET A 47 -7.38 2.78 3.68
N GLY A 48 -6.76 3.95 3.51
CA GLY A 48 -5.32 4.11 3.57
C GLY A 48 -4.79 4.42 4.98
N GLY A 49 -3.55 4.04 5.24
CA GLY A 49 -2.76 4.53 6.36
C GLY A 49 -2.02 5.81 5.97
N SER A 50 -1.92 6.79 6.88
CA SER A 50 -1.21 8.05 6.62
C SER A 50 -0.02 8.20 7.58
N ASP A 51 1.16 8.45 7.03
CA ASP A 51 2.39 8.74 7.79
C ASP A 51 2.99 10.08 7.35
N PHE A 52 3.52 10.84 8.31
CA PHE A 52 4.13 12.14 8.03
C PHE A 52 5.64 12.01 8.13
N LYS A 53 6.34 12.18 7.00
CA LYS A 53 7.80 12.23 6.96
C LYS A 53 8.28 13.65 6.68
N GLY A 54 8.43 14.41 7.76
CA GLY A 54 8.88 15.80 7.71
C GLY A 54 7.90 16.69 6.94
N LYS A 55 8.26 17.05 5.70
CA LYS A 55 7.49 17.93 4.82
C LYS A 55 6.65 17.17 3.76
N TYR A 56 6.57 15.85 3.87
CA TYR A 56 5.84 14.98 2.96
C TYR A 56 4.79 14.17 3.70
N LEU A 57 3.67 13.91 3.04
CA LEU A 57 2.66 12.96 3.51
C LEU A 57 2.76 11.69 2.68
N ILE A 58 2.98 10.57 3.36
CA ILE A 58 2.95 9.25 2.76
C ILE A 58 1.59 8.64 3.06
N CYS A 59 0.91 8.20 2.01
CA CYS A 59 -0.40 7.55 2.09
C CYS A 59 -0.25 6.12 1.57
N THR A 60 -0.37 5.15 2.46
CA THR A 60 -0.34 3.73 2.13
C THR A 60 -1.77 3.28 1.84
N LEU A 61 -2.09 2.97 0.59
CA LEU A 61 -3.45 2.64 0.13
C LEU A 61 -3.50 1.20 -0.37
N PRO A 62 -4.64 0.49 -0.23
CA PRO A 62 -4.83 -0.76 -0.94
C PRO A 62 -4.69 -0.57 -2.45
N THR A 63 -4.00 -1.49 -3.12
CA THR A 63 -3.80 -1.42 -4.57
C THR A 63 -5.13 -1.33 -5.30
N GLY A 64 -5.24 -0.38 -6.23
CA GLY A 64 -6.47 -0.01 -6.96
C GLY A 64 -7.28 1.13 -6.31
N LYS A 65 -6.90 1.62 -5.12
CA LYS A 65 -7.55 2.76 -4.46
C LYS A 65 -6.87 4.12 -4.72
N GLU A 66 -5.70 4.13 -5.32
CA GLU A 66 -4.89 5.33 -5.62
C GLU A 66 -5.64 6.29 -6.53
N GLY A 67 -6.41 5.77 -7.50
CA GLY A 67 -7.24 6.59 -8.39
C GLY A 67 -8.37 7.33 -7.66
N TYR A 68 -8.90 6.78 -6.57
CA TYR A 68 -9.89 7.46 -5.71
C TYR A 68 -9.23 8.51 -4.84
N PHE A 69 -8.08 8.18 -4.27
CA PHE A 69 -7.26 9.12 -3.51
C PHE A 69 -6.85 10.34 -4.35
N ARG A 70 -6.27 10.13 -5.55
CA ARG A 70 -5.88 11.20 -6.48
C ARG A 70 -7.05 12.11 -6.83
N ARG A 71 -8.25 11.54 -7.06
CA ARG A 71 -9.47 12.32 -7.31
C ARG A 71 -9.89 13.15 -6.10
N CYS A 72 -9.79 12.59 -4.89
CA CYS A 72 -10.10 13.31 -3.65
C CYS A 72 -9.16 14.51 -3.48
N VAL A 73 -7.85 14.31 -3.61
CA VAL A 73 -6.86 15.39 -3.49
C VAL A 73 -7.06 16.46 -4.58
N LYS A 74 -7.33 16.05 -5.82
CA LYS A 74 -7.62 16.97 -6.92
C LYS A 74 -8.82 17.88 -6.62
N ARG A 75 -9.85 17.37 -5.94
CA ARG A 75 -11.03 18.17 -5.55
C ARG A 75 -10.73 19.22 -4.49
N LEU A 76 -9.65 19.06 -3.72
CA LEU A 76 -9.21 20.07 -2.75
C LEU A 76 -8.63 21.33 -3.43
N GLY A 77 -8.34 21.26 -4.74
CA GLY A 77 -7.85 22.40 -5.52
C GLY A 77 -6.40 22.79 -5.22
N TYR A 78 -5.64 21.93 -4.54
CA TYR A 78 -4.24 22.18 -4.23
C TYR A 78 -3.31 21.88 -5.43
N ALA A 79 -2.24 22.66 -5.54
CA ALA A 79 -1.12 22.34 -6.43
C ALA A 79 -0.28 21.23 -5.78
N THR A 80 -0.68 19.97 -6.03
CA THR A 80 -0.04 18.76 -5.50
C THR A 80 0.43 17.82 -6.61
N THR A 81 1.54 17.14 -6.37
CA THR A 81 1.98 15.96 -7.11
C THR A 81 1.79 14.73 -6.22
N ILE A 82 1.34 13.63 -6.81
CA ILE A 82 1.07 12.36 -6.11
C ILE A 82 1.77 11.25 -6.87
N ASP A 83 2.85 10.73 -6.30
CA ASP A 83 3.63 9.62 -6.86
C ASP A 83 3.34 8.36 -6.05
N CYS A 84 2.89 7.30 -6.71
CA CYS A 84 2.52 6.05 -6.05
C CYS A 84 3.41 4.92 -6.54
N GLU A 85 3.99 4.18 -5.61
CA GLU A 85 4.79 2.98 -5.83
C GLU A 85 3.99 1.74 -5.36
N TYR A 86 4.19 0.62 -6.04
CA TYR A 86 3.46 -0.65 -5.84
C TYR A 86 4.38 -1.73 -5.28
#